data_AF-A0A367QMV9-F1
#
_entry.id   AF-A0A367QMV9-F1
#
_cell.length_a   1.000
_cell.length_b   1.000
_cell.length_c   1.000
_cell.angle_alpha   90.00
_cell.angle_beta   90.00
_cell.angle_gamma   90.00
#
_symmetry.space_group_name_H-M   'P 1'
#
loop_
_entity.id
_entity.type
_entity.pdbx_description
1 polymer ?
#
loop_
_entity_poly.entity_id
_entity_poly.type
_entity_poly.pdbx_seq_one_letter_code
_entity_poly.pdbx_strand_id
1 'polypeptide(L)'
;MQLKRWESPRREGRNDKGRGSSARKRQLKKQRQMLRQRLKEDSKPEKSTDNKQGEDKQIFPFFLAEKLKITIKHIKSRLKVM
;
A
#
# COMPACT_ATOMS: atom_id res chain seq x y z
N MET A 1 -14.97 37.83 35.96
CA MET A 1 -16.01 37.11 35.18
C MET A 1 -15.84 35.62 35.39
N GLN A 2 -16.86 34.93 35.89
CA GLN A 2 -16.82 33.46 36.00
C GLN A 2 -17.46 32.85 34.74
N LEU A 3 -16.77 31.91 34.09
CA LEU A 3 -17.26 31.21 32.90
C LEU A 3 -18.45 30.32 33.26
N LYS A 4 -19.46 30.24 32.37
CA LYS A 4 -20.61 29.35 32.59
C LYS A 4 -20.14 27.89 32.64
N ARG A 5 -20.88 27.04 33.35
CA ARG A 5 -20.55 25.62 33.55
C ARG A 5 -20.36 24.83 32.24
N TRP A 6 -21.03 25.26 31.16
CA TRP A 6 -20.93 24.70 29.81
C TRP A 6 -19.89 25.40 28.91
N GLU A 7 -19.35 26.54 29.36
CA GLU A 7 -18.28 27.33 28.72
C GLU A 7 -16.90 27.04 29.31
N SER A 8 -16.77 26.10 30.26
CA SER A 8 -15.46 25.67 30.78
C SER A 8 -14.52 25.43 29.60
N PRO A 9 -13.30 26.05 29.58
CA PRO A 9 -12.39 25.98 28.44
C PRO A 9 -12.24 24.54 28.03
N ARG A 10 -12.83 24.20 26.89
CA ARG A 10 -12.82 22.83 26.38
C ARG A 10 -11.35 22.51 26.15
N ARG A 11 -10.76 21.66 26.99
CA ARG A 11 -9.35 21.29 26.89
C ARG A 11 -9.02 20.92 25.44
N GLU A 12 -8.04 21.62 24.88
CA GLU A 12 -7.42 21.24 23.62
C GLU A 12 -6.88 19.80 23.78
N GLY A 13 -7.16 18.93 22.81
CA GLY A 13 -6.80 17.49 22.88
C GLY A 13 -7.98 16.52 23.00
N ARG A 14 -9.23 17.00 23.06
CA ARG A 14 -10.42 16.12 23.02
C ARG A 14 -10.61 15.37 21.68
N ASN A 15 -9.77 15.65 20.66
CA ASN A 15 -9.81 15.03 19.33
C ASN A 15 -8.51 14.33 18.86
N ASP A 16 -7.59 13.98 19.76
CA ASP A 16 -6.40 13.19 19.36
C ASP A 16 -6.77 11.77 18.91
N LYS A 17 -7.94 11.28 19.37
CA LYS A 17 -8.48 9.96 19.08
C LYS A 17 -9.43 9.93 17.86
N GLY A 18 -9.96 11.07 17.40
CA GLY A 18 -11.13 11.12 16.52
C GLY A 18 -10.91 11.57 15.06
N ARG A 19 -9.81 12.27 14.73
CA ARG A 19 -9.61 12.79 13.36
C ARG A 19 -8.96 11.80 12.36
N GLY A 20 -8.93 10.51 12.70
CA GLY A 20 -8.37 9.45 11.85
C GLY A 20 -7.17 8.70 12.43
N SER A 21 -6.69 9.04 13.63
CA SER A 21 -5.51 8.38 14.23
C SER A 21 -5.80 6.91 14.59
N SER A 22 -6.96 6.61 15.16
CA SER A 22 -7.33 5.24 15.57
C SER A 22 -7.61 4.32 14.38
N ALA A 23 -8.34 4.80 13.37
CA ALA A 23 -8.61 4.06 12.13
C ALA A 23 -7.32 3.80 11.33
N ARG A 24 -6.46 4.82 11.16
CA ARG A 24 -5.17 4.68 10.49
C ARG A 24 -4.21 3.74 11.25
N LYS A 25 -4.17 3.82 12.58
CA LYS A 25 -3.42 2.87 13.42
C LYS A 25 -3.89 1.43 13.20
N ARG A 26 -5.20 1.21 13.08
CA ARG A 26 -5.76 -0.13 12.77
C ARG A 26 -5.36 -0.60 11.37
N GLN A 27 -5.40 0.26 10.36
CA GLN A 27 -4.94 -0.07 9.00
C GLN A 27 -3.45 -0.45 8.99
N LEU A 28 -2.59 0.34 9.62
CA LEU A 28 -1.16 0.06 9.73
C LEU A 28 -0.89 -1.26 10.49
N LYS A 29 -1.65 -1.53 11.56
CA LYS A 29 -1.55 -2.79 12.30
C LYS A 29 -1.92 -4.00 11.41
N LYS A 30 -2.99 -3.89 10.62
CA LYS A 30 -3.40 -4.93 9.66
C LYS A 30 -2.32 -5.17 8.60
N GLN A 31 -1.77 -4.11 8.01
CA GLN A 31 -0.69 -4.22 7.01
C GLN A 31 0.54 -4.93 7.58
N ARG A 32 0.97 -4.55 8.79
CA ARG A 32 2.11 -5.20 9.48
C ARG A 32 1.84 -6.67 9.81
N GLN A 33 0.62 -7.01 10.23
CA GLN A 33 0.24 -8.38 10.53
C GLN A 33 0.28 -9.26 9.27
N MET A 34 -0.26 -8.77 8.16
CA MET A 34 -0.19 -9.48 6.87
C MET A 34 1.25 -9.73 6.42
N LEU A 35 2.13 -8.71 6.55
CA LEU A 35 3.53 -8.86 6.21
C LEU A 35 4.22 -9.93 7.07
N ARG A 36 3.95 -9.94 8.38
CA ARG A 36 4.49 -10.97 9.30
C ARG A 36 4.03 -12.38 8.95
N GLN A 37 2.78 -12.54 8.52
CA GLN A 37 2.25 -13.84 8.09
C GLN A 37 2.97 -14.34 6.84
N ARG A 38 3.12 -13.48 5.81
CA ARG A 38 3.84 -13.81 4.58
C ARG A 38 5.29 -14.22 4.85
N LEU A 39 6.04 -13.42 5.60
CA LEU A 39 7.43 -13.75 5.97
C LEU A 39 7.55 -15.05 6.79
N LYS A 40 6.51 -15.37 7.59
CA LYS A 40 6.46 -16.62 8.36
C LYS A 40 6.06 -17.82 7.51
N GLU A 41 5.27 -17.60 6.46
CA GLU A 41 4.92 -18.63 5.47
C GLU A 41 6.14 -18.96 4.62
N ASP A 42 6.88 -17.95 4.13
CA ASP A 42 8.10 -18.12 3.33
C ASP A 42 9.23 -18.85 4.08
N SER A 43 9.23 -18.81 5.41
CA SER A 43 10.25 -19.45 6.26
C SER A 43 9.86 -20.83 6.78
N LYS A 44 8.67 -21.34 6.44
CA LYS A 44 8.31 -22.72 6.76
C LYS A 44 8.78 -23.63 5.62
N PRO A 45 9.48 -24.74 5.91
CA PRO A 45 9.71 -25.76 4.90
C PRO A 45 8.35 -26.26 4.40
N GLU A 46 8.12 -26.18 3.09
CA GLU A 46 6.88 -26.62 2.47
C GLU A 46 6.57 -28.06 2.88
N LYS A 47 5.40 -28.27 3.47
CA LYS A 47 4.76 -29.58 3.46
C LYS A 47 4.11 -29.66 2.09
N SER A 48 4.84 -30.17 1.12
CA SER A 48 4.36 -30.38 -0.24
C SER A 48 3.15 -31.30 -0.24
N THR A 49 1.96 -30.73 -0.39
CA THR A 49 0.92 -31.39 -1.18
C THR A 49 0.91 -30.68 -2.51
N ASP A 50 1.64 -31.28 -3.43
CA ASP A 50 1.64 -30.99 -4.87
C ASP A 50 0.20 -30.88 -5.40
N ASN A 51 0.05 -30.24 -6.57
CA ASN A 51 -1.18 -29.91 -7.31
C ASN A 51 -1.67 -28.45 -7.22
N LYS A 52 -0.85 -27.48 -7.65
CA LYS A 52 -1.36 -26.26 -8.32
C LYS A 52 -0.44 -25.85 -9.47
N GLN A 53 -0.47 -26.66 -10.51
CA GLN A 53 -0.08 -26.25 -11.85
C GLN A 53 -1.10 -25.20 -12.33
N GLY A 54 -0.70 -23.94 -12.40
CA GLY A 54 -1.64 -22.84 -12.58
C GLY A 54 -0.99 -21.47 -12.74
N GLU A 55 -0.31 -21.34 -13.88
CA GLU A 55 -0.02 -20.10 -14.59
C GLU A 55 1.07 -19.21 -13.98
N ASP A 56 2.15 -19.11 -14.76
CA ASP A 56 3.14 -18.05 -14.74
C ASP A 56 2.45 -16.68 -14.81
N LYS A 57 2.00 -16.18 -13.67
CA LYS A 57 1.60 -14.78 -13.53
C LYS A 57 2.88 -13.98 -13.56
N GLN A 58 3.33 -13.69 -14.78
CA GLN A 58 4.32 -12.68 -15.08
C GLN A 58 4.06 -11.47 -14.19
N ILE A 59 4.84 -11.35 -13.10
CA ILE A 59 4.82 -10.24 -12.15
C ILE A 59 5.53 -9.06 -12.81
N PHE A 60 5.21 -8.79 -14.07
CA PHE A 60 5.69 -7.65 -14.80
C PHE A 60 4.69 -6.52 -14.56
N PRO A 61 5.08 -5.43 -13.89
CA PRO A 61 4.21 -4.29 -13.74
C PRO A 61 3.89 -3.76 -15.15
N PHE A 62 2.64 -3.95 -15.58
CA PHE A 62 2.12 -3.52 -16.88
C PHE A 62 2.47 -2.06 -17.19
N PHE A 63 2.56 -1.22 -16.16
CA PHE A 63 2.92 0.19 -16.25
C PHE A 63 4.36 0.44 -16.76
N LEU A 64 5.30 -0.47 -16.52
CA LEU A 64 6.66 -0.36 -17.08
C LEU A 64 6.66 -0.59 -18.60
N ALA A 65 5.81 -1.50 -19.08
CA ALA A 65 5.74 -1.86 -20.48
C ALA A 65 5.21 -0.71 -21.36
N GLU A 66 4.24 0.08 -20.86
CA GLU A 66 3.70 1.22 -21.59
C GLU A 66 4.71 2.36 -21.76
N LYS A 67 5.49 2.66 -20.72
CA LYS A 67 6.52 3.69 -20.76
C LYS A 67 7.62 3.37 -21.78
N LEU A 68 8.06 2.11 -21.83
CA LEU A 68 9.07 1.66 -22.80
C LEU A 68 8.57 1.76 -24.25
N LYS A 69 7.30 1.42 -24.51
CA LYS A 69 6.68 1.52 -25.84
C LYS A 69 6.67 2.97 -26.36
N ILE A 70 6.34 3.93 -25.51
CA ILE A 70 6.31 5.36 -25.86
C ILE A 70 7.71 5.85 -26.22
N THR A 71 8.71 5.52 -25.41
CA THR A 71 10.11 5.91 -25.64
C THR A 71 10.66 5.31 -26.94
N ILE A 72 10.39 4.01 -27.20
CA ILE A 72 10.80 3.34 -28.44
C ILE A 72 10.12 3.97 -29.66
N LYS A 73 8.83 4.29 -29.56
CA LYS A 73 8.08 4.98 -30.63
C LYS A 73 8.68 6.36 -30.92
N HIS A 74 9.01 7.11 -29.87
CA HIS A 74 9.62 8.44 -29.97
C HIS A 74 11.02 8.41 -30.59
N ILE A 75 11.85 7.44 -30.21
CA ILE A 75 13.20 7.26 -30.78
C ILE A 75 13.11 6.85 -32.26
N LYS A 76 12.24 5.91 -32.61
CA LYS A 76 12.03 5.50 -34.02
C LYS A 76 11.52 6.65 -34.89
N SER A 77 10.64 7.51 -34.37
CA SER A 77 10.19 8.69 -35.13
C SER A 77 11.29 9.72 -35.35
N ARG A 78 12.28 9.82 -34.45
CA ARG A 78 13.43 10.72 -34.60
C ARG A 78 14.46 10.20 -35.59
N LEU A 79 14.70 8.89 -35.62
CA LEU A 79 15.62 8.26 -36.57
C LEU A 79 15.09 8.20 -38.01
N LYS A 80 13.78 8.36 -38.22
CA LYS A 80 13.16 8.35 -39.56
C LYS A 80 13.16 9.73 -40.25
N VAL A 81 13.57 10.78 -39.55
CA VAL A 81 13.58 12.18 -40.01
C VAL A 81 15.01 12.67 -40.33
N MET A 82 16.01 11.80 -40.19
CA MET A 82 17.37 11.97 -40.72
C MET A 82 17.57 11.02 -41.90
#